data_AF-A0A3N0ZTH8-F1
#
_entry.id   AF-A0A3N0ZTH8-F1
#
_cell.length_a   1.000
_cell.length_b   1.000
_cell.length_c   1.000
_cell.angle_alpha   90.00
_cell.angle_beta   90.00
_cell.angle_gamma   90.00
#
_symmetry.space_group_name_H-M   'P 1'
#
loop_
_entity.id
_entity.type
_entity.pdbx_description
1 polymer ?
#
loop_
_entity_poly.entity_id
_entity_poly.type
_entity_poly.pdbx_seq_one_letter_code
_entity_poly.pdbx_strand_id
1 'polypeptide(L)' 'MRISKREKSLPEYTYLGCPMTKNRSPWCFRMCRPNFDGKGLCGRVAPHSIKGNIQQGIIDYKKKINQNKSK' A
#
# COMPACT_ATOMS: atom_id res chain seq x y z
N MET A 1 -31.94 -3.05 -32.92
CA MET A 1 -30.87 -3.53 -32.02
C MET A 1 -31.38 -3.42 -30.57
N ARG A 2 -31.73 -4.53 -29.90
CA ARG A 2 -32.21 -4.52 -28.50
C ARG A 2 -31.00 -4.54 -27.57
N ILE A 3 -30.75 -3.44 -26.86
CA ILE A 3 -29.72 -3.37 -25.81
C ILE A 3 -30.32 -4.03 -24.56
N SER A 4 -29.93 -5.28 -24.27
CA SER A 4 -30.29 -5.92 -23.02
C SER A 4 -29.38 -5.43 -21.89
N LYS A 5 -29.97 -4.88 -20.82
CA LYS A 5 -29.23 -4.60 -19.58
C LYS A 5 -28.91 -5.95 -18.93
N ARG A 6 -27.66 -6.41 -19.07
CA ARG A 6 -27.14 -7.47 -18.21
C ARG A 6 -26.92 -6.88 -16.82
N GLU A 7 -27.84 -7.16 -15.91
CA GLU A 7 -27.64 -6.96 -14.47
C GLU A 7 -26.60 -7.98 -14.00
N LYS A 8 -25.31 -7.69 -14.21
CA LYS A 8 -24.26 -8.45 -13.54
C LYS A 8 -24.30 -8.04 -12.07
N SER A 9 -24.69 -8.98 -11.20
CA SER A 9 -24.47 -8.82 -9.77
C SER A 9 -22.98 -8.55 -9.53
N LEU A 10 -22.67 -7.56 -8.69
CA LEU A 10 -21.30 -7.35 -8.24
C LEU A 10 -20.86 -8.63 -7.52
N PRO A 11 -19.65 -9.13 -7.78
CA PRO A 11 -19.13 -10.29 -7.06
C PRO A 11 -19.05 -9.95 -5.55
N GLU A 12 -19.37 -10.93 -4.70
CA GLU A 12 -19.37 -10.79 -3.24
C GLU A 12 -18.04 -10.25 -2.70
N TYR A 13 -16.93 -10.65 -3.33
CA TYR A 13 -15.62 -10.06 -3.12
C TYR A 13 -14.90 -9.91 -4.46
N THR A 14 -14.13 -8.83 -4.61
CA THR A 14 -13.22 -8.65 -5.75
C THR A 14 -11.86 -8.20 -5.26
N TYR A 15 -10.81 -8.78 -5.83
CA TYR A 15 -9.44 -8.37 -5.53
C TYR A 15 -9.01 -7.29 -6.51
N LEU A 16 -8.70 -6.12 -6.00
CA LEU A 16 -8.06 -5.06 -6.78
C LEU A 16 -6.59 -5.41 -6.98
N GLY A 17 -6.29 -6.19 -8.02
CA GLY A 17 -4.91 -6.47 -8.43
C GLY A 17 -4.11 -5.19 -8.67
N CYS A 18 -2.79 -5.27 -8.53
CA CYS A 18 -1.91 -4.11 -8.71
C CYS A 18 -2.00 -3.58 -10.16
N PRO A 19 -2.26 -2.26 -10.38
CA PRO A 19 -2.33 -1.67 -11.71
C PRO A 19 -1.05 -1.88 -12.54
N MET A 20 0.11 -1.89 -11.89
CA MET A 20 1.40 -2.00 -12.59
C MET A 20 1.74 -3.44 -12.98
N THR A 21 1.58 -4.40 -12.07
CA THR A 21 1.98 -5.79 -12.32
C THR A 21 0.85 -6.66 -12.83
N LYS A 22 -0.40 -6.16 -12.80
CA LYS A 22 -1.64 -6.90 -13.06
C LYS A 22 -1.79 -8.18 -12.23
N ASN A 23 -0.93 -8.36 -11.22
CA ASN A 23 -0.96 -9.54 -10.38
C ASN A 23 -2.15 -9.44 -9.42
N ARG A 24 -2.84 -10.57 -9.23
CA ARG A 24 -4.09 -10.66 -8.46
C ARG A 24 -3.87 -10.64 -6.95
N SER A 25 -2.64 -10.38 -6.51
CA SER A 25 -2.38 -10.26 -5.09
C SER A 25 -3.21 -9.12 -4.52
N PRO A 26 -3.94 -9.36 -3.43
CA PRO A 26 -4.83 -8.36 -2.83
C PRO A 26 -4.08 -7.14 -2.29
N TRP A 27 -2.76 -7.20 -2.28
CA TRP A 27 -1.85 -6.18 -1.77
C TRP A 27 -0.63 -6.17 -2.68
N CYS A 28 -0.03 -4.99 -2.93
CA CYS A 28 1.39 -4.98 -3.28
C CYS A 28 2.07 -5.88 -2.25
N PHE A 29 2.80 -6.94 -2.65
CA PHE A 29 3.39 -8.00 -1.81
C PHE A 29 4.41 -7.49 -0.76
N ARG A 30 4.19 -6.31 -0.17
CA ARG A 30 5.13 -5.51 0.62
C ARG A 30 6.42 -5.17 -0.12
N MET A 31 6.48 -5.48 -1.42
CA MET A 31 7.61 -5.29 -2.32
C MET A 31 7.58 -3.92 -3.02
N CYS A 32 6.42 -3.26 -3.07
CA CYS A 32 6.35 -1.93 -3.67
C CYS A 32 7.00 -0.91 -2.74
N ARG A 33 7.98 -0.17 -3.24
CA ARG A 33 8.57 0.94 -2.48
C ARG A 33 7.54 2.08 -2.41
N PRO A 34 7.12 2.51 -1.22
CA PRO A 34 6.21 3.63 -1.06
C PRO A 34 6.95 4.96 -1.32
N ASN A 35 6.24 5.91 -1.91
CA ASN A 35 6.62 7.32 -2.00
C ASN A 35 6.48 7.99 -0.62
N PHE A 36 6.93 9.25 -0.51
CA PHE A 36 6.84 10.03 0.73
C PHE A 36 5.40 10.13 1.27
N ASP A 37 4.40 10.19 0.38
CA ASP A 37 2.98 10.24 0.75
C ASP A 37 2.37 8.87 1.13
N GLY A 38 3.19 7.82 1.28
CA GLY A 38 2.72 6.48 1.63
C GLY A 38 1.95 5.76 0.51
N LYS A 39 2.03 6.26 -0.73
CA LYS A 39 1.47 5.61 -1.92
C LYS A 39 2.54 4.77 -2.63
N GLY A 40 2.16 3.62 -3.15
CA GLY A 40 3.03 2.86 -4.06
C GLY A 40 3.15 3.56 -5.41
N LEU A 41 4.11 3.13 -6.23
CA LEU A 41 4.27 3.58 -7.62
C LEU A 41 2.99 3.38 -8.46
N CYS A 42 2.13 2.45 -8.06
CA CYS A 42 0.83 2.22 -8.66
C CYS A 42 -0.24 3.26 -8.32
N GLY A 43 0.10 4.30 -7.54
CA GLY A 43 -0.80 5.37 -7.13
C GLY A 43 -1.74 5.01 -5.97
N ARG A 44 -1.83 3.74 -5.56
CA ARG A 44 -2.63 3.30 -4.41
C ARG A 44 -1.85 3.44 -3.11
N VAL A 45 -2.56 3.58 -1.99
CA VAL A 45 -1.97 3.53 -0.65
C VAL A 45 -1.20 2.22 -0.51
N ALA A 46 0.04 2.30 -0.04
CA ALA A 46 0.88 1.15 0.27
C ALA A 46 0.68 0.78 1.74
N PRO A 47 -0.18 -0.19 2.08
CA PRO A 47 -0.62 -0.36 3.47
C PRO A 47 0.52 -0.84 4.37
N HIS A 48 1.53 -1.48 3.79
CA HIS A 48 2.77 -1.85 4.45
C HIS A 48 3.71 -0.69 4.76
N SER A 49 3.46 0.51 4.22
CA SER A 49 4.19 1.73 4.60
C SER A 49 3.59 2.41 5.83
N ILE A 50 2.36 2.03 6.23
CA ILE A 50 1.69 2.56 7.40
C ILE A 50 2.42 2.03 8.63
N LYS A 51 2.88 2.94 9.49
CA LYS A 51 3.58 2.61 10.72
C LYS A 51 2.67 2.88 11.91
N GLY A 52 2.54 1.90 12.80
CA GLY A 52 1.85 2.10 14.07
C GLY A 52 2.70 2.89 15.07
N ASN A 53 2.08 3.38 16.14
CA ASN A 53 2.74 4.19 17.18
C ASN A 53 4.01 3.55 17.74
N ILE A 54 3.99 2.23 17.97
CA ILE A 54 5.15 1.47 18.46
C ILE A 54 6.30 1.52 17.45
N GLN A 55 6.02 1.26 16.18
CA GLN A 55 7.02 1.28 15.12
C GLN A 55 7.60 2.69 14.94
N GLN A 56 6.77 3.72 15.07
CA GLN A 56 7.19 5.11 15.02
C GLN A 56 8.12 5.45 16.20
N GLY A 57 7.77 5.05 17.43
CA GLY A 57 8.62 5.24 18.61
C GLY A 57 10.00 4.59 18.48
N ILE A 58 10.08 3.37 17.93
CA ILE A 58 11.36 2.70 17.66
C ILE A 58 12.22 3.52 16.68
N ILE A 59 11.60 4.09 15.64
CA ILE A 59 12.31 4.91 14.65
C ILE A 59 12.84 6.18 15.29
N ASP A 60 12.02 6.85 16.09
CA ASP A 60 12.40 8.11 16.73
C ASP A 60 13.53 7.91 17.74
N TYR A 61 13.48 6.81 18.51
CA TYR A 61 14.58 6.42 19.40
C TYR A 61 15.89 6.16 18.62
N LYS A 62 15.83 5.39 17.53
CA LYS A 62 17.02 5.13 16.68
C LYS A 62 17.59 6.42 16.06
N LYS A 63 16.74 7.35 15.65
CA LYS A 63 17.18 8.67 15.13
C LYS A 63 17.96 9.45 16.20
N LYS A 64 17.47 9.49 17.44
CA LYS A 64 18.15 10.16 18.57
C LYS A 64 19.54 9.57 18.83
N ILE A 65 19.66 8.23 18.84
CA ILE A 65 20.97 7.57 19.02
C ILE A 65 21.95 7.97 17.91
N ASN A 66 21.51 7.94 16.65
CA ASN A 66 22.39 8.23 15.52
C ASN A 66 22.86 9.70 15.50
N GLN A 67 22.00 10.64 15.88
CA GLN A 67 22.39 12.05 16.03
C GLN A 67 23.47 12.24 17.10
N ASN A 68 23.40 11.49 18.19
CA ASN A 68 24.39 11.55 19.27
C ASN A 68 25.73 10.90 18.90
N LYS A 69 25.76 10.03 17.88
CA LYS A 69 26.99 9.38 17.39
C LYS A 69 27.74 10.18 16.32
N SER A 70 27.07 11.12 15.66
CA SER A 70 27.67 12.00 14.64
C SER A 70 28.15 13.35 15.20
N LYS A 71 27.99 13.55 16.52
CA LYS A 71 28.60 14.64 17.28
C LYS A 71 29.85 14.13 17.97
#